data_AF-A0A518ELB7-F1
#
_entry.id   AF-A0A518ELB7-F1
#
_cell.length_a   1.000
_cell.length_b   1.000
_cell.length_c   1.000
_cell.angle_alpha   90.00
_cell.angle_beta   90.00
_cell.angle_gamma   90.00
#
_symmetry.space_group_name_H-M   'P 1'
#
loop_
_entity.id
_entity.type
_entity.pdbx_description
1 polymer ?
#
loop_
_entity_poly.entity_id
_entity_poly.type
_entity_poly.pdbx_seq_one_letter_code
_entity_poly.pdbx_strand_id
1 'polypeptide(L)'
;MRARDSFSRFVSVQDSIHGVSSGLQFVPIMLYAPRPLTLLTLALAVSPAWSSPVAPMTQVGQATPLAPFIGEQFEGFESQSTQFGGQHPPTGAPCLLGGAFGGTASICATSFPNLIQIHDATLSPYCGSMHRSGNRQFGAFLSSFSLVMGADQVALGGYFASDTIDPQVPDSRLWEVVFLDDLGIELDRRLLQLQGPCGAYEWHGWTLPTGTRRLDFEIVTTFRSLLIDDLMISAVTPIGDAHCESEETSLRERGFCSATGSTSAAANQLRLRAWQLPENTFGFFLTSRGAGMVPAAGGSAGTLCLGGAIGRYVGPGQIKNSGTARAFELDLDLAAMPQPNGAVPVVAGETWHFQAWFRDVEPGPAMTPTSNFTGGLRITFD
;
A
#
# COMPACT_ATOMS: atom_id res chain seq x y z
N MET A 1 10.23 70.49 -36.10
CA MET A 1 9.02 71.37 -36.16
C MET A 1 7.88 70.67 -35.44
N ARG A 2 7.10 71.45 -34.66
CA ARG A 2 5.84 71.19 -33.91
C ARG A 2 4.90 70.10 -34.49
N ALA A 3 3.91 69.52 -33.80
CA ALA A 3 3.46 69.34 -32.42
C ALA A 3 2.10 68.57 -32.50
N ARG A 4 1.58 68.14 -31.32
CA ARG A 4 0.17 67.77 -30.97
C ARG A 4 -0.31 66.35 -31.30
N ASP A 5 -1.18 65.71 -30.52
CA ASP A 5 -1.69 65.78 -29.14
C ASP A 5 -2.63 64.58 -29.01
N SER A 6 -2.74 63.93 -27.84
CA SER A 6 -3.99 63.44 -27.21
C SER A 6 -3.73 62.73 -25.87
N PHE A 7 -4.42 63.22 -24.85
CA PHE A 7 -4.49 62.88 -23.41
C PHE A 7 -5.13 61.50 -23.13
N SER A 8 -5.07 60.84 -21.96
CA SER A 8 -5.03 61.29 -20.55
C SER A 8 -4.48 60.20 -19.58
N ARG A 9 -3.95 60.64 -18.43
CA ARG A 9 -3.40 59.91 -17.25
C ARG A 9 -4.23 60.22 -15.99
N PHE A 10 -4.13 59.41 -14.93
CA PHE A 10 -3.93 59.75 -13.48
C PHE A 10 -3.68 58.42 -12.70
N VAL A 11 -2.49 58.07 -12.14
CA VAL A 11 -1.76 58.46 -10.89
C VAL A 11 -2.54 58.06 -9.60
N SER A 12 -2.19 57.05 -8.77
CA SER A 12 -1.03 56.72 -7.87
C SER A 12 -1.00 57.49 -6.52
N VAL A 13 -0.79 56.76 -5.39
CA VAL A 13 0.20 57.01 -4.29
C VAL A 13 -0.25 56.64 -2.83
N GLN A 14 0.58 55.77 -2.18
CA GLN A 14 1.13 55.61 -0.79
C GLN A 14 0.37 55.33 0.54
N ASP A 15 0.76 54.18 1.15
CA ASP A 15 1.48 53.88 2.43
C ASP A 15 1.17 54.46 3.84
N SER A 16 0.84 53.51 4.74
CA SER A 16 1.34 53.20 6.11
C SER A 16 1.02 54.07 7.36
N ILE A 17 0.63 53.41 8.48
CA ILE A 17 1.10 53.60 9.89
C ILE A 17 0.35 52.68 10.93
N HIS A 18 1.14 51.99 11.77
CA HIS A 18 1.02 51.41 13.14
C HIS A 18 -0.30 51.05 13.91
N GLY A 19 -0.29 49.87 14.57
CA GLY A 19 -0.25 49.77 16.07
C GLY A 19 -1.51 49.48 16.91
N VAL A 20 -1.59 48.25 17.45
CA VAL A 20 -2.18 47.72 18.73
C VAL A 20 -3.00 48.65 19.66
N SER A 21 -4.22 48.23 20.09
CA SER A 21 -4.63 48.04 21.52
C SER A 21 -6.16 47.94 21.78
N SER A 22 -6.53 46.99 22.66
CA SER A 22 -7.59 46.98 23.71
C SER A 22 -8.99 47.58 23.49
N GLY A 23 -10.02 46.83 23.94
CA GLY A 23 -11.15 47.40 24.66
C GLY A 23 -12.55 46.93 24.24
N LEU A 24 -13.05 45.86 24.88
CA LEU A 24 -14.48 45.54 24.95
C LEU A 24 -15.20 46.59 25.82
N GLN A 25 -16.30 47.16 25.33
CA GLN A 25 -17.26 47.92 26.15
C GLN A 25 -18.69 47.40 25.95
N PHE A 26 -19.36 47.23 27.10
CA PHE A 26 -20.75 46.84 27.32
C PHE A 26 -21.68 48.07 27.41
N VAL A 27 -22.83 48.06 26.68
CA VAL A 27 -24.25 48.22 27.17
C VAL A 27 -24.67 49.64 27.70
N PRO A 28 -25.94 50.19 27.73
CA PRO A 28 -27.32 49.61 27.60
C PRO A 28 -28.53 50.48 27.03
N ILE A 29 -29.77 49.89 27.10
CA ILE A 29 -31.19 50.39 27.27
C ILE A 29 -31.98 50.98 26.06
N MET A 30 -33.00 50.28 25.48
CA MET A 30 -34.45 50.07 25.84
C MET A 30 -35.36 51.31 25.57
N LEU A 31 -36.42 51.26 24.74
CA LEU A 31 -37.78 50.77 25.04
C LEU A 31 -38.71 50.97 23.80
N TYR A 32 -39.62 50.03 23.51
CA TYR A 32 -41.08 50.24 23.57
C TYR A 32 -41.84 48.95 23.19
N ALA A 33 -42.83 48.59 24.01
CA ALA A 33 -43.91 47.63 23.74
C ALA A 33 -45.26 48.38 23.87
N PRO A 34 -46.40 47.88 23.34
CA PRO A 34 -47.19 46.86 24.06
C PRO A 34 -48.01 45.83 23.20
N ARG A 35 -48.03 44.55 23.66
CA ARG A 35 -49.11 43.49 23.78
C ARG A 35 -50.27 43.33 22.73
N PRO A 36 -51.02 42.18 22.74
CA PRO A 36 -50.66 40.75 22.83
C PRO A 36 -51.45 39.85 21.82
N LEU A 37 -51.07 38.56 21.59
CA LEU A 37 -51.98 37.38 21.55
C LEU A 37 -51.38 36.09 20.91
N THR A 38 -51.75 34.98 21.55
CA THR A 38 -51.83 33.56 21.11
C THR A 38 -50.56 32.73 20.91
N LEU A 39 -50.37 31.76 21.83
CA LEU A 39 -49.45 30.64 21.72
C LEU A 39 -49.99 29.64 20.68
N LEU A 40 -49.24 29.40 19.60
CA LEU A 40 -49.48 28.29 18.68
C LEU A 40 -48.38 27.24 18.93
N THR A 41 -48.73 26.14 19.58
CA THR A 41 -47.81 25.02 19.79
C THR A 41 -47.76 24.19 18.51
N LEU A 42 -46.70 24.34 17.71
CA LEU A 42 -46.41 23.43 16.60
C LEU A 42 -45.67 22.20 17.16
N ALA A 43 -46.32 21.04 17.14
CA ALA A 43 -45.67 19.77 17.44
C ALA A 43 -44.80 19.36 16.24
N LEU A 44 -43.48 19.40 16.40
CA LEU A 44 -42.53 18.75 15.50
C LEU A 44 -42.58 17.24 15.78
N ALA A 45 -43.12 16.47 14.84
CA ALA A 45 -43.01 15.02 14.84
C ALA A 45 -41.56 14.64 14.54
N VAL A 46 -40.86 14.09 15.53
CA VAL A 46 -39.56 13.44 15.35
C VAL A 46 -39.83 12.02 14.88
N SER A 47 -39.38 11.69 13.66
CA SER A 47 -39.38 10.32 13.14
C SER A 47 -38.42 9.46 13.97
N PRO A 48 -38.77 8.20 14.30
CA PRO A 48 -37.89 7.32 15.04
C PRO A 48 -36.71 6.89 14.14
N ALA A 49 -35.50 7.11 14.65
CA ALA A 49 -34.27 6.59 14.08
C ALA A 49 -34.35 5.06 13.99
N TRP A 50 -34.08 4.52 12.81
CA TRP A 50 -33.78 3.10 12.64
C TRP A 50 -32.42 2.82 13.28
N SER A 51 -32.43 2.42 14.55
CA SER A 51 -31.25 1.80 15.17
C SER A 51 -31.23 0.33 14.78
N SER A 52 -30.47 -0.01 13.74
CA SER A 52 -30.01 -1.39 13.56
C SER A 52 -29.19 -1.78 14.79
N PRO A 53 -29.32 -3.01 15.32
CA PRO A 53 -28.47 -3.46 16.40
C PRO A 53 -27.04 -3.60 15.86
N VAL A 54 -26.17 -2.66 16.25
CA VAL A 54 -24.72 -2.82 16.12
C VAL A 54 -24.36 -4.05 16.96
N ALA A 55 -23.87 -5.10 16.29
CA ALA A 55 -23.29 -6.23 17.00
C ALA A 55 -22.22 -5.70 17.97
N PRO A 56 -22.14 -6.18 19.22
CA PRO A 56 -21.12 -5.71 20.14
C PRO A 56 -19.74 -5.90 19.51
N MET A 57 -18.97 -4.81 19.44
CA MET A 57 -17.55 -4.84 19.06
C MET A 57 -16.84 -5.82 19.98
N THR A 58 -16.66 -7.02 19.48
CA THR A 58 -15.85 -8.00 20.17
C THR A 58 -14.43 -7.56 19.89
N GLN A 59 -13.68 -7.19 20.93
CA GLN A 59 -12.22 -7.08 20.84
C GLN A 59 -11.68 -8.51 20.68
N VAL A 60 -11.99 -9.14 19.54
CA VAL A 60 -11.38 -10.38 19.12
C VAL A 60 -9.92 -10.01 18.94
N GLY A 61 -9.05 -10.61 19.77
CA GLY A 61 -7.62 -10.44 19.65
C GLY A 61 -7.25 -10.49 18.18
N GLN A 62 -6.56 -9.44 17.71
CA GLN A 62 -6.14 -9.30 16.33
C GLN A 62 -5.78 -10.68 15.82
N ALA A 63 -6.53 -11.21 14.84
CA ALA A 63 -6.09 -12.38 14.10
C ALA A 63 -4.63 -12.11 13.79
N THR A 64 -3.72 -13.00 14.22
CA THR A 64 -2.28 -12.72 14.19
C THR A 64 -1.97 -12.14 12.82
N PRO A 65 -1.57 -10.87 12.73
CA PRO A 65 -1.52 -10.20 11.44
C PRO A 65 -0.62 -11.03 10.53
N LEU A 66 -1.07 -11.23 9.29
CA LEU A 66 -0.24 -11.91 8.31
C LEU A 66 1.10 -11.21 8.31
N ALA A 67 2.17 -11.94 8.55
CA ALA A 67 3.51 -11.41 8.53
C ALA A 67 3.83 -10.83 7.14
N PRO A 68 4.87 -9.98 7.02
CA PRO A 68 5.28 -9.41 5.73
C PRO A 68 5.45 -10.50 4.68
N PHE A 69 4.50 -10.62 3.76
CA PHE A 69 4.59 -11.62 2.71
C PHE A 69 5.17 -11.00 1.44
N ILE A 70 5.37 -11.82 0.41
CA ILE A 70 5.74 -11.35 -0.91
C ILE A 70 4.54 -11.52 -1.83
N GLY A 71 3.99 -10.40 -2.31
CA GLY A 71 2.90 -10.32 -3.27
C GLY A 71 3.18 -9.23 -4.29
N GLU A 72 2.22 -8.95 -5.17
CA GLU A 72 2.39 -7.85 -6.12
C GLU A 72 2.59 -6.53 -5.39
N GLN A 73 3.81 -5.98 -5.42
CA GLN A 73 4.11 -4.65 -4.90
C GLN A 73 3.84 -3.63 -6.00
N PHE A 74 3.18 -2.55 -5.61
CA PHE A 74 2.78 -1.49 -6.52
C PHE A 74 3.41 -0.16 -6.05
N GLU A 75 4.38 0.35 -6.80
CA GLU A 75 5.03 1.64 -6.55
C GLU A 75 4.48 2.72 -7.50
N GLY A 76 3.31 3.26 -7.16
CA GLY A 76 2.72 4.44 -7.81
C GLY A 76 2.30 4.26 -9.29
N PHE A 77 1.52 5.21 -9.80
CA PHE A 77 1.06 5.23 -11.20
C PHE A 77 0.91 6.69 -11.69
N GLU A 78 0.77 6.87 -13.00
CA GLU A 78 0.48 8.15 -13.64
C GLU A 78 -1.02 8.46 -13.56
N SER A 79 -1.39 9.56 -12.90
CA SER A 79 -2.78 9.99 -12.83
C SER A 79 -3.26 10.48 -14.19
N GLN A 80 -4.40 9.97 -14.68
CA GLN A 80 -5.12 10.67 -15.74
C GLN A 80 -5.91 11.83 -15.12
N SER A 81 -5.30 13.01 -15.11
CA SER A 81 -6.06 14.26 -15.07
C SER A 81 -6.74 14.43 -16.43
N THR A 82 -8.00 14.03 -16.58
CA THR A 82 -8.79 14.50 -17.72
C THR A 82 -9.31 15.89 -17.41
N GLN A 83 -8.49 16.90 -17.67
CA GLN A 83 -9.02 18.26 -17.82
C GLN A 83 -9.77 18.35 -19.16
N PHE A 84 -11.04 18.74 -19.06
CA PHE A 84 -11.99 19.04 -20.15
C PHE A 84 -12.30 17.91 -21.14
N GLY A 85 -13.33 17.12 -20.83
CA GLY A 85 -14.12 16.40 -21.86
C GLY A 85 -14.30 14.90 -21.68
N GLY A 86 -13.63 14.26 -20.71
CA GLY A 86 -13.94 12.89 -20.30
C GLY A 86 -15.18 12.88 -19.40
N GLN A 87 -16.18 12.06 -19.73
CA GLN A 87 -17.42 11.95 -18.94
C GLN A 87 -17.13 11.33 -17.56
N HIS A 88 -17.09 12.16 -16.52
CA HIS A 88 -17.40 11.72 -15.16
C HIS A 88 -18.90 11.90 -14.89
N PRO A 89 -19.55 11.02 -14.11
CA PRO A 89 -20.83 11.33 -13.49
C PRO A 89 -20.68 12.60 -12.63
N PRO A 90 -21.67 13.50 -12.57
CA PRO A 90 -21.57 14.84 -11.95
C PRO A 90 -21.24 14.90 -10.44
N THR A 91 -20.90 13.78 -9.81
CA THR A 91 -20.62 13.61 -8.36
C THR A 91 -19.32 12.85 -8.06
N GLY A 92 -18.47 12.58 -9.07
CA GLY A 92 -17.44 11.53 -9.03
C GLY A 92 -16.25 11.74 -8.08
N ALA A 93 -15.93 10.72 -7.29
CA ALA A 93 -14.71 10.64 -6.51
C ALA A 93 -13.51 10.21 -7.39
N PRO A 94 -12.28 10.70 -7.12
CA PRO A 94 -11.08 10.28 -7.83
C PRO A 94 -10.83 8.79 -7.61
N CYS A 95 -10.58 8.09 -8.71
CA CYS A 95 -10.26 6.67 -8.74
C CYS A 95 -9.00 6.42 -9.56
N LEU A 96 -8.21 5.44 -9.13
CA LEU A 96 -7.03 4.93 -9.80
C LEU A 96 -7.44 3.55 -10.31
N LEU A 97 -7.86 3.51 -11.57
CA LEU A 97 -8.52 2.34 -12.16
C LEU A 97 -7.51 1.39 -12.78
N GLY A 98 -7.44 0.15 -12.29
CA GLY A 98 -6.73 -0.96 -12.91
C GLY A 98 -5.20 -0.83 -12.97
N GLY A 99 -4.64 0.36 -13.23
CA GLY A 99 -3.21 0.56 -13.48
C GLY A 99 -2.33 0.26 -12.28
N ALA A 100 -2.81 0.57 -11.08
CA ALA A 100 -2.09 0.30 -9.83
C ALA A 100 -2.06 -1.19 -9.45
N PHE A 101 -2.77 -2.06 -10.18
CA PHE A 101 -2.94 -3.47 -9.80
C PHE A 101 -2.89 -4.42 -11.01
N GLY A 102 -2.25 -4.03 -12.12
CA GLY A 102 -2.22 -4.86 -13.34
C GLY A 102 -3.61 -5.22 -13.90
N GLY A 103 -4.62 -4.40 -13.61
CA GLY A 103 -6.04 -4.60 -13.95
C GLY A 103 -6.84 -5.37 -12.89
N THR A 104 -6.22 -5.84 -11.81
CA THR A 104 -6.86 -6.72 -10.83
C THR A 104 -7.63 -5.98 -9.75
N ALA A 105 -7.34 -4.71 -9.51
CA ALA A 105 -8.06 -3.89 -8.55
C ALA A 105 -8.05 -2.40 -8.95
N SER A 106 -8.86 -1.62 -8.25
CA SER A 106 -8.93 -0.16 -8.37
C SER A 106 -9.03 0.44 -6.98
N ILE A 107 -8.52 1.66 -6.80
CA ILE A 107 -8.63 2.39 -5.54
C ILE A 107 -9.38 3.70 -5.78
N CYS A 108 -10.35 4.01 -4.93
CA CYS A 108 -11.27 5.13 -5.11
C CYS A 108 -11.46 5.85 -3.79
N ALA A 109 -11.42 7.19 -3.79
CA ALA A 109 -11.92 7.91 -2.63
C ALA A 109 -13.44 7.69 -2.50
N THR A 110 -13.96 7.69 -1.28
CA THR A 110 -15.40 7.43 -1.03
C THR A 110 -16.10 8.54 -0.27
N SER A 111 -15.37 9.53 0.24
CA SER A 111 -15.92 10.69 0.94
C SER A 111 -15.31 12.01 0.46
N PHE A 112 -15.96 13.13 0.77
CA PHE A 112 -15.43 14.48 0.50
C PHE A 112 -15.05 15.21 1.81
N PRO A 113 -14.02 16.08 1.80
CA PRO A 113 -13.08 16.34 0.69
C PRO A 113 -12.15 15.13 0.47
N ASN A 114 -11.82 14.83 -0.79
CA ASN A 114 -10.98 13.70 -1.18
C ASN A 114 -9.66 14.19 -1.79
N LEU A 115 -8.57 13.62 -1.32
CA LEU A 115 -7.24 13.81 -1.89
C LEU A 115 -6.50 12.47 -1.84
N ILE A 116 -6.15 11.97 -3.02
CA ILE A 116 -5.16 10.91 -3.19
C ILE A 116 -3.90 11.60 -3.69
N GLN A 117 -2.85 11.62 -2.89
CA GLN A 117 -1.59 12.26 -3.25
C GLN A 117 -0.50 11.22 -3.48
N ILE A 118 0.20 11.32 -4.60
CA ILE A 118 1.37 10.50 -4.94
C ILE A 118 2.59 11.41 -4.90
N HIS A 119 3.62 10.93 -4.22
CA HIS A 119 4.87 11.66 -4.08
C HIS A 119 5.98 10.95 -4.84
N ASP A 120 6.76 11.75 -5.56
CA ASP A 120 8.06 11.39 -6.15
C ASP A 120 9.09 12.38 -5.59
N ALA A 121 9.59 12.11 -4.39
CA ALA A 121 10.69 12.84 -3.77
C ALA A 121 11.26 12.07 -2.59
N THR A 122 12.58 12.04 -2.46
CA THR A 122 13.27 11.25 -1.45
C THR A 122 13.28 11.87 -0.05
N LEU A 123 12.98 13.17 0.13
CA LEU A 123 13.06 13.85 1.42
C LEU A 123 12.17 15.10 1.46
N SER A 124 10.91 14.95 1.87
CA SER A 124 10.07 16.08 2.24
C SER A 124 10.20 16.39 3.73
N PRO A 125 10.20 17.68 4.16
CA PRO A 125 10.15 18.05 5.57
C PRO A 125 8.80 17.72 6.23
N TYR A 126 7.80 17.28 5.45
CA TYR A 126 6.49 16.87 5.91
C TYR A 126 6.35 15.35 5.82
N CYS A 127 6.02 14.68 6.93
CA CYS A 127 5.95 13.22 6.99
C CYS A 127 4.95 12.59 6.02
N GLY A 128 3.93 13.34 5.58
CA GLY A 128 2.92 12.88 4.63
C GLY A 128 3.46 12.49 3.24
N SER A 129 4.77 12.55 3.07
CA SER A 129 5.50 12.27 1.83
C SER A 129 6.82 11.55 2.08
N MET A 130 6.96 10.88 3.23
CA MET A 130 8.07 9.96 3.46
C MET A 130 7.74 8.62 2.80
N HIS A 131 8.71 8.06 2.09
CA HIS A 131 8.59 6.76 1.43
C HIS A 131 9.29 5.71 2.31
N ARG A 132 8.79 4.48 2.33
CA ARG A 132 9.46 3.40 3.07
C ARG A 132 10.63 2.86 2.26
N SER A 133 10.41 2.63 0.98
CA SER A 133 11.35 2.07 0.02
C SER A 133 11.24 2.79 -1.33
N GLY A 134 12.29 2.67 -2.14
CA GLY A 134 12.30 3.21 -3.51
C GLY A 134 12.21 4.74 -3.59
N ASN A 135 11.69 5.22 -4.71
CA ASN A 135 11.55 6.65 -5.02
C ASN A 135 10.08 7.13 -4.99
N ARG A 136 9.11 6.25 -4.74
CA ARG A 136 7.68 6.56 -4.81
C ARG A 136 6.93 5.98 -3.63
N GLN A 137 5.96 6.74 -3.12
CA GLN A 137 4.94 6.24 -2.18
C GLN A 137 3.67 5.88 -2.95
N PHE A 138 3.03 4.75 -2.61
CA PHE A 138 1.77 4.34 -3.24
C PHE A 138 0.65 5.38 -3.11
N GLY A 139 0.47 5.96 -1.91
CA GLY A 139 -0.37 7.14 -1.76
C GLY A 139 -0.53 7.66 -0.34
N ALA A 140 -0.97 8.91 -0.23
CA ALA A 140 -1.47 9.54 0.98
C ALA A 140 -2.96 9.87 0.83
N PHE A 141 -3.78 9.41 1.78
CA PHE A 141 -5.23 9.48 1.75
C PHE A 141 -5.75 10.31 2.92
N LEU A 142 -6.35 11.47 2.65
CA LEU A 142 -6.90 12.38 3.68
C LEU A 142 -8.38 12.11 4.02
N SER A 143 -8.98 11.14 3.33
CA SER A 143 -10.41 10.82 3.38
C SER A 143 -10.59 9.31 3.40
N SER A 144 -11.80 8.84 3.70
CA SER A 144 -12.13 7.43 3.48
C SER A 144 -11.92 7.07 2.01
N PHE A 145 -11.46 5.84 1.78
CA PHE A 145 -11.24 5.30 0.44
C PHE A 145 -11.55 3.81 0.41
N SER A 146 -11.75 3.29 -0.79
CA SER A 146 -12.02 1.89 -1.04
C SER A 146 -10.99 1.31 -1.98
N LEU A 147 -10.59 0.08 -1.69
CA LEU A 147 -9.93 -0.82 -2.63
C LEU A 147 -10.98 -1.80 -3.17
N VAL A 148 -11.14 -1.87 -4.49
CA VAL A 148 -12.12 -2.74 -5.15
C VAL A 148 -11.38 -3.74 -6.02
N MET A 149 -11.69 -5.03 -5.84
CA MET A 149 -10.95 -6.14 -6.43
C MET A 149 -11.79 -6.84 -7.52
N GLY A 150 -11.15 -7.12 -8.64
CA GLY A 150 -11.71 -7.75 -9.84
C GLY A 150 -11.97 -9.25 -9.68
N ALA A 151 -11.43 -9.87 -8.63
CA ALA A 151 -11.69 -11.24 -8.21
C ALA A 151 -11.53 -11.36 -6.69
N ASP A 152 -12.08 -12.42 -6.13
CA ASP A 152 -11.94 -12.77 -4.71
C ASP A 152 -10.46 -12.82 -4.32
N GLN A 153 -10.14 -12.18 -3.20
CA GLN A 153 -8.80 -12.20 -2.61
C GLN A 153 -8.86 -12.85 -1.23
N VAL A 154 -7.73 -13.41 -0.79
CA VAL A 154 -7.64 -14.12 0.50
C VAL A 154 -6.63 -13.50 1.45
N ALA A 155 -5.74 -12.63 0.95
CA ALA A 155 -4.80 -11.88 1.76
C ALA A 155 -4.57 -10.48 1.21
N LEU A 156 -4.40 -9.52 2.11
CA LEU A 156 -3.91 -8.17 1.82
C LEU A 156 -2.87 -7.80 2.87
N GLY A 157 -1.85 -7.08 2.47
CA GLY A 157 -0.87 -6.52 3.39
C GLY A 157 -0.19 -5.30 2.81
N GLY A 158 0.49 -4.55 3.63
CA GLY A 158 1.23 -3.37 3.18
C GLY A 158 1.85 -2.65 4.35
N TYR A 159 2.62 -1.62 4.04
CA TYR A 159 3.16 -0.73 5.05
C TYR A 159 2.28 0.51 5.16
N PHE A 160 1.90 0.81 6.39
CA PHE A 160 1.01 1.91 6.71
C PHE A 160 1.68 2.87 7.68
N ALA A 161 1.47 4.16 7.48
CA ALA A 161 1.89 5.20 8.41
C ALA A 161 0.84 6.31 8.49
N SER A 162 1.02 7.22 9.45
CA SER A 162 0.21 8.42 9.58
C SER A 162 1.11 9.65 9.49
N ASP A 163 0.58 10.76 9.00
CA ASP A 163 1.24 12.07 9.07
C ASP A 163 1.07 12.77 10.42
N THR A 164 0.46 12.11 11.41
CA THR A 164 0.18 12.75 12.70
C THR A 164 1.45 12.94 13.53
N ILE A 165 1.84 14.20 13.70
CA ILE A 165 2.99 14.61 14.52
C ILE A 165 2.69 14.47 16.03
N ASP A 166 1.42 14.55 16.44
CA ASP A 166 1.01 14.49 17.84
C ASP A 166 0.93 13.03 18.35
N PRO A 167 1.84 12.59 19.25
CA PRO A 167 1.79 11.27 19.85
C PRO A 167 0.78 11.15 21.00
N GLN A 168 0.15 12.24 21.43
CA GLN A 168 -0.76 12.26 22.58
C GLN A 168 -2.23 12.02 22.19
N VAL A 169 -2.54 11.88 20.89
CA VAL A 169 -3.90 11.59 20.40
C VAL A 169 -3.91 10.24 19.65
N PRO A 170 -3.88 9.10 20.34
CA PRO A 170 -3.83 7.79 19.69
C PRO A 170 -5.00 7.53 18.72
N ASP A 171 -6.19 8.10 18.98
CA ASP A 171 -7.37 7.99 18.10
C ASP A 171 -7.18 8.64 16.72
N SER A 172 -6.17 9.49 16.56
CA SER A 172 -5.80 10.08 15.28
C SER A 172 -5.07 9.12 14.33
N ARG A 173 -4.71 7.95 14.85
CA ARG A 173 -3.98 6.88 14.14
C ARG A 173 -4.84 5.64 13.95
N LEU A 174 -6.14 5.78 14.16
CA LEU A 174 -7.12 4.73 14.11
C LEU A 174 -7.93 4.83 12.81
N TRP A 175 -7.97 3.72 12.08
CA TRP A 175 -8.78 3.54 10.88
C TRP A 175 -9.63 2.29 11.04
N GLU A 176 -10.87 2.36 10.57
CA GLU A 176 -11.71 1.18 10.41
C GLU A 176 -11.46 0.58 9.03
N VAL A 177 -11.24 -0.73 9.00
CA VAL A 177 -11.08 -1.51 7.77
C VAL A 177 -12.29 -2.43 7.66
N VAL A 178 -13.16 -2.14 6.70
CA VAL A 178 -14.40 -2.90 6.45
C VAL A 178 -14.17 -3.81 5.27
N PHE A 179 -14.47 -5.10 5.43
CA PHE A 179 -14.33 -6.11 4.38
C PHE A 179 -15.71 -6.35 3.78
N LEU A 180 -15.86 -6.18 2.47
CA LEU A 180 -17.14 -6.31 1.79
C LEU A 180 -17.06 -7.27 0.60
N ASP A 181 -18.18 -7.90 0.27
CA ASP A 181 -18.34 -8.68 -0.97
C ASP A 181 -18.54 -7.78 -2.21
N ASP A 182 -18.84 -8.36 -3.38
CA ASP A 182 -19.12 -7.61 -4.62
C ASP A 182 -20.41 -6.80 -4.58
N LEU A 183 -21.34 -7.14 -3.69
CA LEU A 183 -22.61 -6.45 -3.51
C LEU A 183 -22.50 -5.32 -2.48
N GLY A 184 -21.36 -5.18 -1.81
CA GLY A 184 -21.13 -4.19 -0.76
C GLY A 184 -21.74 -4.60 0.59
N ILE A 185 -21.97 -5.89 0.82
CA ILE A 185 -22.35 -6.43 2.13
C ILE A 185 -21.10 -6.59 2.98
N GLU A 186 -21.14 -6.07 4.21
CA GLU A 186 -20.07 -6.23 5.19
C GLU A 186 -19.94 -7.69 5.63
N LEU A 187 -18.75 -8.24 5.42
CA LEU A 187 -18.33 -9.58 5.83
C LEU A 187 -17.62 -9.55 7.18
N ASP A 188 -16.84 -8.51 7.44
CA ASP A 188 -16.05 -8.31 8.66
C ASP A 188 -15.66 -6.83 8.81
N ARG A 189 -15.26 -6.42 10.02
CA ARG A 189 -14.75 -5.08 10.32
C ARG A 189 -13.64 -5.16 11.35
N ARG A 190 -12.52 -4.49 11.08
CA ARG A 190 -11.33 -4.51 11.94
C ARG A 190 -10.79 -3.10 12.15
N LEU A 191 -10.01 -2.93 13.21
CA LEU A 191 -9.31 -1.69 13.51
C LEU A 191 -7.85 -1.78 13.07
N LEU A 192 -7.42 -0.80 12.28
CA LEU A 192 -6.02 -0.49 12.01
C LEU A 192 -5.60 0.64 12.95
N GLN A 193 -4.78 0.32 13.95
CA GLN A 193 -4.21 1.30 14.87
C GLN A 193 -2.71 1.42 14.59
N LEU A 194 -2.30 2.59 14.10
CA LEU A 194 -0.90 2.88 13.86
C LEU A 194 -0.21 3.30 15.16
N GLN A 195 0.92 2.65 15.48
CA GLN A 195 1.68 2.89 16.71
C GLN A 195 2.83 3.87 16.49
N GLY A 196 3.44 3.78 15.32
CA GLY A 196 4.58 4.62 14.93
C GLY A 196 4.28 6.13 14.97
N PRO A 197 5.29 6.97 15.23
CA PRO A 197 5.18 8.40 15.00
C PRO A 197 4.99 8.73 13.52
N CYS A 198 4.81 10.01 13.22
CA CYS A 198 4.77 10.60 11.89
C CYS A 198 5.69 9.91 10.86
N GLY A 199 5.09 9.27 9.85
CA GLY A 199 5.76 8.54 8.76
C GLY A 199 6.63 7.34 9.16
N ALA A 200 6.49 6.83 10.39
CA ALA A 200 7.04 5.54 10.77
C ALA A 200 6.14 4.42 10.24
N TYR A 201 6.53 3.86 9.11
CA TYR A 201 5.83 2.75 8.47
C TYR A 201 5.89 1.47 9.30
N GLU A 202 4.73 0.85 9.46
CA GLU A 202 4.56 -0.44 10.09
C GLU A 202 3.79 -1.37 9.16
N TRP A 203 4.20 -2.64 9.15
CA TRP A 203 3.51 -3.64 8.36
C TRP A 203 2.18 -4.01 9.01
N HIS A 204 1.11 -4.03 8.20
CA HIS A 204 -0.16 -4.65 8.56
C HIS A 204 -0.60 -5.59 7.47
N GLY A 205 -0.92 -6.83 7.86
CA GLY A 205 -1.40 -7.87 6.97
C GLY A 205 -2.64 -8.56 7.52
N TRP A 206 -3.58 -8.88 6.64
CA TRP A 206 -4.87 -9.47 6.98
C TRP A 206 -5.18 -10.66 6.09
N THR A 207 -5.56 -11.79 6.71
CA THR A 207 -6.35 -12.81 6.04
C THR A 207 -7.75 -12.24 5.82
N LEU A 208 -8.22 -12.30 4.57
CA LEU A 208 -9.50 -11.75 4.18
C LEU A 208 -10.61 -12.78 4.38
N PRO A 209 -11.81 -12.37 4.82
CA PRO A 209 -12.99 -13.23 4.78
C PRO A 209 -13.23 -13.79 3.37
N THR A 210 -13.76 -15.01 3.27
CA THR A 210 -14.10 -15.61 1.98
C THR A 210 -15.11 -14.73 1.22
N GLY A 211 -14.87 -14.50 -0.07
CA GLY A 211 -15.71 -13.64 -0.91
C GLY A 211 -15.41 -12.15 -0.80
N THR A 212 -14.35 -11.74 -0.09
CA THR A 212 -13.96 -10.32 -0.03
C THR A 212 -13.60 -9.82 -1.42
N ARG A 213 -14.30 -8.77 -1.87
CA ARG A 213 -14.08 -8.08 -3.15
C ARG A 213 -13.94 -6.57 -3.02
N ARG A 214 -14.15 -6.02 -1.83
CA ARG A 214 -13.91 -4.61 -1.53
C ARG A 214 -13.41 -4.45 -0.10
N LEU A 215 -12.49 -3.51 0.12
CA LEU A 215 -12.08 -3.06 1.44
C LEU A 215 -12.30 -1.55 1.54
N ASP A 216 -12.99 -1.12 2.59
CA ASP A 216 -13.17 0.30 2.89
C ASP A 216 -12.28 0.67 4.07
N PHE A 217 -11.44 1.67 3.87
CA PHE A 217 -10.69 2.33 4.92
C PHE A 217 -11.47 3.57 5.34
N GLU A 218 -12.10 3.49 6.49
CA GLU A 218 -12.98 4.51 7.04
C GLU A 218 -12.27 5.31 8.12
N ILE A 219 -12.43 6.64 8.04
CA ILE A 219 -11.91 7.56 9.05
C ILE A 219 -12.74 7.44 10.33
N VAL A 220 -12.05 7.20 11.45
CA VAL A 220 -12.69 7.23 12.78
C VAL A 220 -12.70 8.64 13.39
N THR A 221 -11.69 9.46 13.10
CA THR A 221 -11.60 10.85 13.59
C THR A 221 -11.19 11.84 12.49
N THR A 222 -11.80 13.03 12.47
CA THR A 222 -11.61 13.99 11.37
C THR A 222 -10.17 14.51 11.24
N PHE A 223 -9.72 14.72 9.99
CA PHE A 223 -8.47 15.40 9.58
C PHE A 223 -7.15 14.63 9.73
N ARG A 224 -7.05 13.37 9.33
CA ARG A 224 -5.79 12.61 9.38
C ARG A 224 -5.54 11.86 8.09
N SER A 225 -4.28 11.71 7.68
CA SER A 225 -3.95 10.93 6.51
C SER A 225 -3.48 9.51 6.83
N LEU A 226 -3.88 8.57 5.97
CA LEU A 226 -3.27 7.25 5.87
C LEU A 226 -2.24 7.28 4.76
N LEU A 227 -0.99 7.00 5.12
CA LEU A 227 0.10 6.79 4.19
C LEU A 227 0.19 5.29 3.93
N ILE A 228 0.26 4.90 2.67
CA ILE A 228 0.34 3.51 2.25
C ILE A 228 1.55 3.35 1.34
N ASP A 229 2.29 2.27 1.56
CA ASP A 229 3.41 1.88 0.73
C ASP A 229 3.49 0.34 0.61
N ASP A 230 4.09 -0.14 -0.48
CA ASP A 230 4.24 -1.56 -0.81
C ASP A 230 2.97 -2.40 -0.59
N LEU A 231 1.81 -1.88 -1.00
CA LEU A 231 0.56 -2.60 -0.87
C LEU A 231 0.62 -3.90 -1.68
N MET A 232 0.26 -5.01 -1.04
CA MET A 232 0.24 -6.36 -1.58
C MET A 232 -1.12 -6.99 -1.45
N ILE A 233 -1.54 -7.70 -2.49
CA ILE A 233 -2.80 -8.43 -2.54
C ILE A 233 -2.52 -9.82 -3.08
N SER A 234 -3.18 -10.83 -2.51
CA SER A 234 -3.05 -12.21 -2.97
C SER A 234 -4.38 -12.95 -2.98
N ALA A 235 -4.61 -13.65 -4.09
CA ALA A 235 -5.75 -14.56 -4.29
C ALA A 235 -5.52 -15.95 -3.69
N VAL A 236 -4.31 -16.19 -3.17
CA VAL A 236 -3.90 -17.44 -2.51
C VAL A 236 -3.27 -17.11 -1.15
N THR A 237 -3.35 -18.02 -0.19
CA THR A 237 -2.75 -17.80 1.13
C THR A 237 -1.23 -17.86 0.98
N PRO A 238 -0.51 -16.73 1.12
CA PRO A 238 0.94 -16.75 1.05
C PRO A 238 1.51 -17.48 2.25
N ILE A 239 2.61 -18.19 2.05
CA ILE A 239 3.38 -18.78 3.15
C ILE A 239 4.80 -18.22 3.16
N GLY A 240 5.34 -18.06 4.36
CA GLY A 240 6.63 -17.43 4.60
C GLY A 240 6.58 -15.91 4.57
N ASP A 241 7.71 -15.33 4.95
CA ASP A 241 7.89 -13.90 5.10
C ASP A 241 8.97 -13.36 4.17
N ALA A 242 8.83 -12.13 3.71
CA ALA A 242 9.91 -11.37 3.10
C ALA A 242 11.01 -11.12 4.14
N HIS A 243 12.27 -11.42 3.79
CA HIS A 243 13.41 -11.13 4.67
C HIS A 243 14.48 -10.24 4.04
N CYS A 244 14.40 -10.00 2.73
CA CYS A 244 15.18 -8.97 2.04
C CYS A 244 14.46 -8.50 0.77
N GLU A 245 14.85 -7.33 0.28
CA GLU A 245 14.32 -6.74 -0.95
C GLU A 245 15.25 -7.02 -2.15
N SER A 246 14.65 -7.07 -3.35
CA SER A 246 15.37 -7.15 -4.63
C SER A 246 15.93 -5.78 -4.99
N GLU A 247 17.03 -5.74 -5.74
CA GLU A 247 17.38 -4.53 -6.50
C GLU A 247 16.43 -4.35 -7.68
N GLU A 248 16.39 -3.14 -8.27
CA GLU A 248 15.63 -2.90 -9.51
C GLU A 248 16.18 -3.76 -10.65
N THR A 249 15.27 -4.26 -11.48
CA THR A 249 15.58 -4.96 -12.73
C THR A 249 15.74 -3.97 -13.88
N SER A 250 16.10 -4.46 -15.07
CA SER A 250 16.05 -3.68 -16.32
C SER A 250 14.73 -2.96 -16.60
N LEU A 251 13.64 -3.40 -15.97
CA LEU A 251 12.31 -2.82 -16.10
C LEU A 251 12.06 -1.66 -15.13
N ARG A 252 13.03 -1.33 -14.26
CA ARG A 252 12.87 -0.39 -13.13
C ARG A 252 11.79 -0.84 -12.14
N GLU A 253 11.62 -2.15 -12.06
CA GLU A 253 10.72 -2.86 -11.15
C GLU A 253 11.53 -3.90 -10.37
N ARG A 254 11.08 -4.29 -9.17
CA ARG A 254 11.77 -5.29 -8.32
C ARG A 254 11.30 -6.70 -8.65
N GLY A 255 12.20 -7.69 -8.52
CA GLY A 255 11.84 -9.11 -8.67
C GLY A 255 11.34 -9.70 -7.35
N PHE A 256 10.32 -10.55 -7.40
CA PHE A 256 9.69 -11.11 -6.19
C PHE A 256 9.76 -12.63 -6.14
N CYS A 257 9.87 -13.19 -4.93
CA CYS A 257 9.83 -14.62 -4.66
C CYS A 257 8.75 -14.92 -3.62
N SER A 258 7.72 -15.65 -3.97
CA SER A 258 6.66 -16.05 -3.04
C SER A 258 6.49 -17.56 -3.01
N ALA A 259 5.76 -18.05 -2.01
CA ALA A 259 5.42 -19.45 -1.88
C ALA A 259 3.94 -19.67 -1.58
N THR A 260 3.46 -20.82 -2.01
CA THR A 260 2.13 -21.36 -1.70
C THR A 260 2.24 -22.84 -1.34
N GLY A 261 1.23 -23.37 -0.66
CA GLY A 261 1.17 -24.76 -0.22
C GLY A 261 1.05 -24.86 1.29
N SER A 262 1.91 -25.67 1.92
CA SER A 262 1.91 -25.94 3.35
C SER A 262 3.28 -25.67 3.98
N THR A 263 3.28 -25.14 5.21
CA THR A 263 4.47 -25.08 6.06
C THR A 263 4.82 -26.44 6.67
N SER A 264 3.95 -27.45 6.57
CA SER A 264 4.25 -28.75 7.13
C SER A 264 5.28 -29.48 6.27
N ALA A 265 6.44 -29.80 6.85
CA ALA A 265 7.49 -30.52 6.14
C ALA A 265 6.99 -31.89 5.64
N ALA A 266 6.16 -32.55 6.44
CA ALA A 266 5.58 -33.85 6.12
C ALA A 266 4.53 -33.81 5.00
N ALA A 267 3.84 -32.67 4.81
CA ALA A 267 2.89 -32.52 3.71
C ALA A 267 3.59 -32.52 2.34
N ASN A 268 4.85 -32.10 2.29
CA ASN A 268 5.66 -32.01 1.06
C ASN A 268 4.93 -31.28 -0.08
N GLN A 269 4.33 -30.14 0.25
CA GLN A 269 3.53 -29.33 -0.67
C GLN A 269 4.06 -27.90 -0.63
N LEU A 270 5.08 -27.61 -1.45
CA LEU A 270 5.63 -26.26 -1.57
C LEU A 270 5.82 -25.91 -3.04
N ARG A 271 5.21 -24.81 -3.45
CA ARG A 271 5.46 -24.20 -4.76
C ARG A 271 6.06 -22.83 -4.58
N LEU A 272 7.22 -22.60 -5.19
CA LEU A 272 7.81 -21.27 -5.30
C LEU A 272 7.38 -20.60 -6.60
N ARG A 273 7.20 -19.28 -6.55
CA ARG A 273 6.95 -18.43 -7.70
C ARG A 273 7.90 -17.24 -7.69
N ALA A 274 8.57 -17.03 -8.82
CA ALA A 274 9.33 -15.81 -9.10
C ALA A 274 8.58 -15.01 -10.15
N TRP A 275 8.43 -13.69 -9.95
CA TRP A 275 7.65 -12.86 -10.86
C TRP A 275 8.13 -11.39 -10.87
N GLN A 276 7.57 -10.58 -11.78
CA GLN A 276 8.06 -9.24 -12.18
C GLN A 276 9.47 -9.27 -12.79
N LEU A 277 9.81 -10.38 -13.44
CA LEU A 277 11.09 -10.57 -14.10
C LEU A 277 11.09 -9.96 -15.52
N PRO A 278 12.26 -9.73 -16.13
CA PRO A 278 12.36 -9.50 -17.57
C PRO A 278 11.67 -10.62 -18.36
N GLU A 279 10.99 -10.28 -19.45
CA GLU A 279 10.32 -11.27 -20.30
C GLU A 279 11.32 -12.23 -20.96
N ASN A 280 10.88 -13.46 -21.18
CA ASN A 280 11.61 -14.49 -21.91
C ASN A 280 13.03 -14.78 -21.40
N THR A 281 13.31 -14.50 -20.13
CA THR A 281 14.62 -14.70 -19.50
C THR A 281 14.70 -16.03 -18.77
N PHE A 282 15.90 -16.61 -18.68
CA PHE A 282 16.12 -17.83 -17.91
C PHE A 282 16.49 -17.51 -16.46
N GLY A 283 15.98 -18.33 -15.55
CA GLY A 283 16.27 -18.27 -14.12
C GLY A 283 16.10 -19.60 -13.41
N PHE A 284 16.46 -19.64 -12.14
CA PHE A 284 16.28 -20.78 -11.26
C PHE A 284 16.21 -20.32 -9.80
N PHE A 285 15.63 -21.16 -8.94
CA PHE A 285 15.59 -20.91 -7.50
C PHE A 285 16.88 -21.33 -6.81
N LEU A 286 17.19 -20.60 -5.74
CA LEU A 286 18.23 -20.85 -4.76
C LEU A 286 17.57 -21.14 -3.41
N THR A 287 18.27 -21.91 -2.58
CA THR A 287 17.80 -22.19 -1.23
C THR A 287 18.94 -22.31 -0.23
N SER A 288 18.71 -21.95 1.02
CA SER A 288 19.68 -22.14 2.11
C SER A 288 18.98 -22.14 3.47
N ARG A 289 19.60 -22.76 4.48
CA ARG A 289 19.21 -22.58 5.89
C ARG A 289 19.71 -21.25 6.46
N GLY A 290 20.73 -20.64 5.86
CA GLY A 290 21.31 -19.38 6.31
C GLY A 290 20.81 -18.19 5.49
N ALA A 291 20.44 -17.10 6.18
CA ALA A 291 20.33 -15.78 5.57
C ALA A 291 21.72 -15.19 5.30
N GLY A 292 21.80 -14.30 4.32
CA GLY A 292 23.02 -13.56 3.98
C GLY A 292 22.66 -12.21 3.35
N MET A 293 23.66 -11.37 3.11
CA MET A 293 23.53 -10.14 2.34
C MET A 293 24.85 -9.93 1.59
N VAL A 294 24.88 -10.35 0.33
CA VAL A 294 26.06 -10.22 -0.54
C VAL A 294 25.68 -9.40 -1.78
N PRO A 295 25.90 -8.08 -1.75
CA PRO A 295 25.67 -7.23 -2.91
C PRO A 295 26.57 -7.64 -4.09
N ALA A 296 26.04 -7.52 -5.31
CA ALA A 296 26.73 -7.82 -6.55
C ALA A 296 27.36 -9.23 -6.62
N ALA A 297 26.71 -10.21 -5.99
CA ALA A 297 27.21 -11.58 -5.90
C ALA A 297 27.45 -12.17 -7.31
N GLY A 298 28.68 -12.63 -7.57
CA GLY A 298 29.05 -13.23 -8.86
C GLY A 298 28.99 -12.25 -10.05
N GLY A 299 29.04 -10.93 -9.81
CA GLY A 299 28.92 -9.92 -10.86
C GLY A 299 27.48 -9.61 -11.27
N SER A 300 26.49 -10.03 -10.46
CA SER A 300 25.09 -9.64 -10.60
C SER A 300 24.89 -8.15 -10.30
N ALA A 301 23.80 -7.56 -10.82
CA ALA A 301 23.29 -6.26 -10.40
C ALA A 301 22.54 -6.32 -9.04
N GLY A 302 22.15 -7.53 -8.60
CA GLY A 302 21.34 -7.73 -7.40
C GLY A 302 22.13 -8.10 -6.13
N THR A 303 21.39 -8.23 -5.04
CA THR A 303 21.90 -8.68 -3.74
C THR A 303 21.49 -10.14 -3.47
N LEU A 304 22.46 -11.01 -3.22
CA LEU A 304 22.21 -12.39 -2.79
C LEU A 304 21.88 -12.40 -1.29
N CYS A 305 20.65 -12.80 -0.95
CA CYS A 305 20.15 -12.76 0.42
C CYS A 305 20.27 -14.08 1.19
N LEU A 306 21.08 -15.00 0.65
CA LEU A 306 21.31 -16.33 1.19
C LEU A 306 22.78 -16.44 1.64
N GLY A 307 23.01 -17.15 2.74
CA GLY A 307 24.33 -17.38 3.31
C GLY A 307 24.59 -18.86 3.55
N GLY A 308 25.81 -19.20 3.95
CA GLY A 308 26.19 -20.58 4.28
C GLY A 308 26.17 -21.52 3.07
N ALA A 309 25.57 -22.70 3.25
CA ALA A 309 25.49 -23.73 2.21
C ALA A 309 24.27 -23.47 1.31
N ILE A 310 24.53 -22.97 0.10
CA ILE A 310 23.49 -22.53 -0.84
C ILE A 310 23.25 -23.60 -1.90
N GLY A 311 22.04 -24.14 -1.91
CA GLY A 311 21.52 -25.03 -2.94
C GLY A 311 21.07 -24.28 -4.18
N ARG A 312 21.14 -24.96 -5.34
CA ARG A 312 20.69 -24.44 -6.64
C ARG A 312 19.76 -25.45 -7.31
N TYR A 313 18.58 -25.00 -7.70
CA TYR A 313 17.64 -25.80 -8.48
C TYR A 313 18.00 -25.76 -9.97
N VAL A 314 19.02 -26.52 -10.38
CA VAL A 314 19.55 -26.54 -11.76
C VAL A 314 19.49 -27.91 -12.44
N GLY A 315 18.77 -28.87 -11.86
CA GLY A 315 18.49 -30.17 -12.45
C GLY A 315 17.49 -30.12 -13.61
N PRO A 316 17.15 -31.28 -14.20
CA PRO A 316 16.19 -31.37 -15.31
C PRO A 316 14.85 -30.68 -14.96
N GLY A 317 14.44 -29.72 -15.79
CA GLY A 317 13.19 -28.97 -15.61
C GLY A 317 13.19 -27.92 -14.50
N GLN A 318 14.30 -27.71 -13.79
CA GLN A 318 14.41 -26.74 -12.69
C GLN A 318 14.91 -25.36 -13.14
N ILE A 319 15.62 -25.29 -14.27
CA ILE A 319 15.87 -24.03 -14.98
C ILE A 319 14.59 -23.66 -15.73
N LYS A 320 14.06 -22.48 -15.44
CA LYS A 320 12.79 -21.99 -15.97
C LYS A 320 12.99 -20.79 -16.87
N ASN A 321 11.99 -20.50 -17.70
CA ASN A 321 11.91 -19.29 -18.50
C ASN A 321 10.71 -18.45 -18.01
N SER A 322 10.89 -17.14 -17.87
CA SER A 322 9.86 -16.21 -17.38
C SER A 322 8.71 -16.00 -18.38
N GLY A 323 8.93 -16.31 -19.66
CA GLY A 323 7.96 -16.13 -20.74
C GLY A 323 7.41 -14.70 -20.83
N THR A 324 6.24 -14.57 -21.43
CA THR A 324 5.47 -13.32 -21.49
C THR A 324 4.75 -13.01 -20.18
N ALA A 325 4.62 -14.00 -19.29
CA ALA A 325 4.04 -13.83 -17.96
C ALA A 325 4.99 -13.14 -16.99
N ARG A 326 6.25 -12.89 -17.39
CA ARG A 326 7.29 -12.30 -16.54
C ARG A 326 7.50 -13.05 -15.23
N ALA A 327 7.25 -14.36 -15.26
CA ALA A 327 7.18 -15.19 -14.07
C ALA A 327 7.50 -16.66 -14.37
N PHE A 328 7.98 -17.37 -13.36
CA PHE A 328 8.08 -18.84 -13.40
C PHE A 328 7.85 -19.46 -12.03
N GLU A 329 7.45 -20.73 -12.02
CA GLU A 329 7.13 -21.49 -10.82
C GLU A 329 7.92 -22.80 -10.77
N LEU A 330 8.16 -23.28 -9.54
CA LEU A 330 8.77 -24.59 -9.29
C LEU A 330 8.12 -25.25 -8.07
N ASP A 331 7.55 -26.43 -8.26
CA ASP A 331 7.19 -27.34 -7.17
C ASP A 331 8.47 -27.93 -6.57
N LEU A 332 8.60 -27.85 -5.25
CA LEU A 332 9.75 -28.35 -4.52
C LEU A 332 9.44 -29.72 -3.89
N ASP A 333 10.44 -30.58 -3.89
CA ASP A 333 10.46 -31.78 -3.06
C ASP A 333 11.23 -31.48 -1.78
N LEU A 334 10.49 -31.28 -0.68
CA LEU A 334 11.04 -31.04 0.66
C LEU A 334 11.85 -32.23 1.17
N ALA A 335 11.73 -33.43 0.59
CA ALA A 335 12.60 -34.56 0.93
C ALA A 335 13.98 -34.49 0.25
N ALA A 336 14.15 -33.59 -0.73
CA ALA A 336 15.33 -33.51 -1.59
C ALA A 336 15.76 -32.05 -1.88
N MET A 337 15.85 -31.22 -0.85
CA MET A 337 16.34 -29.85 -0.97
C MET A 337 17.81 -29.83 -1.38
N PRO A 338 18.21 -29.15 -2.46
CA PRO A 338 19.59 -29.12 -2.89
C PRO A 338 20.47 -28.42 -1.86
N GLN A 339 21.65 -28.97 -1.62
CA GLN A 339 22.78 -28.34 -0.94
C GLN A 339 24.06 -28.59 -1.76
N PRO A 340 25.13 -27.80 -1.57
CA PRO A 340 26.39 -28.00 -2.31
C PRO A 340 26.95 -29.43 -2.23
N ASN A 341 26.70 -30.12 -1.10
CA ASN A 341 27.22 -31.46 -0.82
C ASN A 341 26.20 -32.58 -1.05
N GLY A 342 25.04 -32.30 -1.66
CA GLY A 342 23.98 -33.28 -1.92
C GLY A 342 22.61 -32.82 -1.44
N ALA A 343 21.54 -33.52 -1.83
CA ALA A 343 20.19 -33.17 -1.39
C ALA A 343 19.96 -33.57 0.07
N VAL A 344 19.20 -32.78 0.82
CA VAL A 344 18.83 -33.03 2.21
C VAL A 344 17.32 -32.82 2.42
N PRO A 345 16.68 -33.57 3.32
CA PRO A 345 15.28 -33.31 3.66
C PRO A 345 15.15 -32.05 4.53
N VAL A 346 14.01 -31.36 4.40
CA VAL A 346 13.52 -30.37 5.38
C VAL A 346 12.99 -31.11 6.60
N VAL A 347 13.32 -30.61 7.77
CA VAL A 347 12.81 -31.12 9.05
C VAL A 347 11.94 -30.05 9.72
N ALA A 348 10.88 -30.49 10.42
CA ALA A 348 10.06 -29.61 11.24
C ALA A 348 10.90 -28.80 12.23
N GLY A 349 10.57 -27.52 12.40
CA GLY A 349 11.33 -26.54 13.16
C GLY A 349 12.48 -25.89 12.41
N GLU A 350 12.85 -26.36 11.21
CA GLU A 350 13.85 -25.69 10.37
C GLU A 350 13.28 -24.46 9.68
N THR A 351 14.13 -23.44 9.56
CA THR A 351 13.88 -22.29 8.70
C THR A 351 14.73 -22.40 7.43
N TRP A 352 14.07 -22.28 6.28
CA TRP A 352 14.72 -22.22 4.98
C TRP A 352 14.43 -20.89 4.30
N HIS A 353 15.42 -20.42 3.55
CA HIS A 353 15.40 -19.19 2.80
C HIS A 353 15.47 -19.51 1.31
N PHE A 354 14.78 -18.72 0.50
CA PHE A 354 14.64 -18.91 -0.93
C PHE A 354 14.81 -17.57 -1.65
N GLN A 355 15.41 -17.63 -2.83
CA GLN A 355 15.57 -16.49 -3.72
C GLN A 355 15.65 -17.02 -5.15
N ALA A 356 15.16 -16.29 -6.15
CA ALA A 356 15.41 -16.65 -7.54
C ALA A 356 16.57 -15.83 -8.11
N TRP A 357 17.45 -16.49 -8.84
CA TRP A 357 18.41 -15.87 -9.74
C TRP A 357 17.84 -15.88 -11.15
N PHE A 358 18.03 -14.80 -11.90
CA PHE A 358 17.61 -14.71 -13.30
C PHE A 358 18.56 -13.85 -14.12
N ARG A 359 18.59 -14.08 -15.44
CA ARG A 359 19.34 -13.19 -16.34
C ARG A 359 18.61 -11.87 -16.49
N ASP A 360 19.39 -10.80 -16.53
CA ASP A 360 18.89 -9.44 -16.68
C ASP A 360 19.87 -8.65 -17.57
N VAL A 361 19.56 -7.38 -17.81
CA VAL A 361 20.39 -6.47 -18.59
C VAL A 361 20.51 -5.14 -17.85
N GLU A 362 21.71 -4.58 -17.76
CA GLU A 362 21.87 -3.24 -17.18
C GLU A 362 21.44 -2.20 -18.23
N PRO A 363 20.45 -1.34 -17.93
CA PRO A 363 20.00 -0.31 -18.87
C PRO A 363 21.04 0.82 -18.97
N GLY A 364 21.61 1.01 -20.16
CA GLY A 364 22.61 2.06 -20.42
C GLY A 364 22.75 2.37 -21.92
N PRO A 365 23.75 3.19 -22.32
CA PRO A 365 24.00 3.51 -23.73
C PRO A 365 24.25 2.26 -24.60
N ALA A 366 24.72 1.19 -23.98
CA ALA A 366 24.71 -0.16 -24.52
C ALA A 366 24.05 -1.10 -23.50
N MET A 367 23.12 -1.94 -23.96
CA MET A 367 22.50 -2.98 -23.14
C MET A 367 23.56 -4.02 -22.77
N THR A 368 23.95 -4.07 -21.50
CA THR A 368 25.01 -4.97 -21.03
C THR A 368 24.40 -6.17 -20.32
N PRO A 369 24.65 -7.42 -20.77
CA PRO A 369 24.14 -8.60 -20.08
C PRO A 369 24.62 -8.68 -18.64
N THR A 370 23.70 -8.95 -17.72
CA THR A 370 23.99 -9.16 -16.30
C THR A 370 23.07 -10.26 -15.76
N SER A 371 22.96 -10.35 -14.45
CA SER A 371 21.95 -11.13 -13.75
C SER A 371 21.45 -10.39 -12.53
N ASN A 372 20.31 -10.79 -12.01
CA ASN A 372 19.72 -10.18 -10.83
C ASN A 372 19.10 -11.26 -9.93
N PHE A 373 18.71 -10.85 -8.73
CA PHE A 373 18.08 -11.69 -7.73
C PHE A 373 16.75 -11.08 -7.32
N THR A 374 15.75 -11.92 -7.05
CA THR A 374 14.50 -11.46 -6.43
C THR A 374 14.72 -11.08 -4.97
N GLY A 375 13.69 -10.57 -4.31
CA GLY A 375 13.62 -10.52 -2.85
C GLY A 375 13.78 -11.92 -2.23
N GLY A 376 14.14 -11.93 -0.96
CA GLY A 376 14.37 -13.13 -0.17
C GLY A 376 13.08 -13.54 0.55
N LEU A 377 12.74 -14.82 0.43
CA LEU A 377 11.62 -15.45 1.13
C LEU A 377 12.16 -16.35 2.24
N ARG A 378 11.58 -16.27 3.43
CA ARG A 378 11.89 -17.11 4.59
C ARG A 378 10.67 -17.93 4.98
N ILE A 379 10.80 -19.24 5.09
CA ILE A 379 9.74 -20.14 5.57
C ILE A 379 10.28 -20.95 6.75
N THR A 380 9.55 -20.96 7.86
CA THR A 380 9.76 -21.90 8.96
C THR A 380 8.76 -23.05 8.81
N PHE A 381 9.25 -24.27 8.81
CA PHE A 381 8.43 -25.47 8.62
C PHE A 381 8.03 -26.09 9.97
N ASP A 382 6.86 -26.72 10.01
CA ASP A 382 6.30 -27.40 11.18
C ASP A 382 6.07 -28.91 11.00
#